data_AF-A0A673VJR0-F1
#
_entry.id   AF-A0A673VJR0-F1
#
_cell.length_a   1.000
_cell.length_b   1.000
_cell.length_c   1.000
_cell.angle_alpha   90.00
_cell.angle_beta   90.00
_cell.angle_gamma   90.00
#
_symmetry.space_group_name_H-M   'P 1'
#
loop_
_entity.id
_entity.type
_entity.pdbx_description
1 polymer ?
#
loop_
_entity_poly.entity_id
_entity_poly.type
_entity_poly.pdbx_seq_one_letter_code
_entity_poly.pdbx_strand_id
1 'polypeptide(L)'
;MAGAWLSHGGAPPSVNRRRSRRRAPRGARGPAPLSCCTAYCARRESAIFSGPPDMSEVKSRKKSGPKGAPSEPAKRSEGGKTPEAQGGGGGGWADPRTGVSLLSLGTCLGLAWFVFQQSEKFAKVESQYQLLKTETNKFQGLQSKISLISEKWQKSEAIVEQWKSFQIIAHLKRLQEEISEVKTWSNRMTEKQNTLNNNLTTLSQDVTKVDQSTTSLAKDVGLKLTAVKTDIRRISGLVTDVTSLTDSVQELEDKIEKVEKDTVKNIGDLLSSSIDRTAMLRKTASENSQKINSVKKTLSELKNDFNKHTDRFLSLESDRAKVMKTVTFANDLKPKVYNLKKDFSRLEPLVNDLTLRIGRLVTDLLQREKEIAFLNEKISNLTIVRAEIKDMKDEITHISDMD
;
A
#
# COMPACT_ATOMS: atom_id res chain seq x y z
N MET A 1 -49.33 31.43 5.98
CA MET A 1 -48.68 32.75 5.91
C MET A 1 -47.23 32.52 6.33
N ALA A 2 -46.25 32.68 5.44
CA ALA A 2 -45.45 33.91 5.28
C ALA A 2 -44.82 34.33 6.62
N GLY A 3 -43.50 34.28 6.85
CA GLY A 3 -42.33 34.71 6.05
C GLY A 3 -41.49 35.59 7.02
N ALA A 4 -40.17 35.79 6.95
CA ALA A 4 -39.10 35.55 5.97
C ALA A 4 -37.88 34.92 6.72
N TRP A 5 -36.94 34.18 6.13
CA TRP A 5 -35.92 34.61 5.16
C TRP A 5 -35.12 35.88 5.55
N LEU A 6 -33.90 35.68 6.06
CA LEU A 6 -32.80 36.63 5.87
C LEU A 6 -31.46 35.89 5.90
N SER A 7 -30.74 35.88 4.79
CA SER A 7 -29.44 35.22 4.65
C SER A 7 -28.30 36.21 4.92
N HIS A 8 -27.28 35.76 5.64
CA HIS A 8 -25.93 36.30 5.50
C HIS A 8 -24.95 35.14 5.33
N GLY A 9 -24.02 35.26 4.40
CA GLY A 9 -22.98 34.27 4.16
C GLY A 9 -21.72 34.93 3.58
N GLY A 10 -20.64 34.14 3.54
CA GLY A 10 -19.43 34.46 2.79
C GLY A 10 -18.22 34.94 3.60
N ALA A 11 -17.37 33.99 4.02
CA ALA A 11 -15.90 34.13 3.99
C ALA A 11 -15.20 32.80 4.36
N PRO A 12 -14.71 31.99 3.39
CA PRO A 12 -13.70 30.96 3.64
C PRO A 12 -12.27 31.59 3.73
N PRO A 13 -11.28 30.90 4.32
CA PRO A 13 -10.02 31.51 4.78
C PRO A 13 -8.99 31.81 3.67
N SER A 14 -8.07 32.73 3.98
CA SER A 14 -7.02 33.20 3.08
C SER A 14 -5.83 32.23 2.98
N VAL A 15 -5.51 31.80 1.76
CA VAL A 15 -4.37 30.90 1.46
C VAL A 15 -3.05 31.66 1.55
N ASN A 16 -2.31 31.51 2.66
CA ASN A 16 -1.04 32.21 2.87
C ASN A 16 0.17 31.41 2.35
N ARG A 17 0.69 31.81 1.19
CA ARG A 17 1.68 31.07 0.40
C ARG A 17 3.13 31.49 0.74
N ARG A 18 3.80 30.87 1.73
CA ARG A 18 5.19 31.23 2.10
C ARG A 18 6.22 30.08 2.14
N ARG A 19 7.04 30.06 1.08
CA ARG A 19 8.50 29.78 1.05
C ARG A 19 9.04 28.56 1.82
N SER A 20 9.33 27.51 1.06
CA SER A 20 10.31 26.47 1.41
C SER A 20 11.66 27.07 1.82
N ARG A 21 12.26 26.58 2.91
CA ARG A 21 13.65 26.89 3.30
C ARG A 21 14.44 25.60 3.47
N ARG A 22 15.51 25.43 2.68
CA ARG A 22 16.47 24.33 2.85
C ARG A 22 17.25 24.53 4.15
N ARG A 23 17.33 23.49 4.99
CA ARG A 23 18.47 23.21 5.87
C ARG A 23 18.68 21.71 5.95
N ALA A 24 19.94 21.30 5.94
CA ALA A 24 20.38 19.95 6.28
C ALA A 24 21.18 20.02 7.59
N PRO A 25 21.27 18.91 8.36
CA PRO A 25 22.40 18.64 9.22
C PRO A 25 23.40 17.69 8.52
N ARG A 26 24.70 17.86 8.79
CA ARG A 26 25.74 16.85 8.48
C ARG A 26 25.92 15.94 9.70
N GLY A 27 26.07 14.64 9.45
CA GLY A 27 25.98 13.56 10.45
C GLY A 27 27.13 13.41 11.44
N ALA A 28 27.26 12.21 12.04
CA ALA A 28 28.42 11.81 12.82
C ALA A 28 28.53 10.27 12.99
N ARG A 29 29.69 9.72 12.59
CA ARG A 29 30.38 8.53 13.14
C ARG A 29 29.74 7.14 12.90
N GLY A 30 30.60 6.12 12.79
CA GLY A 30 30.26 4.68 12.67
C GLY A 30 30.26 3.96 14.02
N PRO A 31 30.56 2.64 14.09
CA PRO A 31 31.74 2.03 13.47
C PRO A 31 31.48 0.71 12.69
N ALA A 32 32.56 0.05 12.27
CA ALA A 32 32.57 -1.33 11.73
C ALA A 32 33.26 -2.30 12.71
N PRO A 33 32.97 -3.61 12.60
CA PRO A 33 34.00 -4.68 12.56
C PRO A 33 33.91 -5.48 11.24
N LEU A 34 35.00 -5.94 10.58
CA LEU A 34 35.81 -7.14 10.88
C LEU A 34 34.94 -8.43 10.90
N SER A 35 35.21 -9.58 10.28
CA SER A 35 36.35 -10.28 9.62
C SER A 35 35.78 -11.65 9.13
N CYS A 36 36.39 -12.63 8.46
CA CYS A 36 37.72 -12.88 7.86
C CYS A 36 37.59 -13.97 6.75
N CYS A 37 38.65 -14.16 5.92
CA CYS A 37 39.14 -15.49 5.47
C CYS A 37 38.25 -16.27 4.45
N THR A 38 38.72 -17.17 3.57
CA THR A 38 40.06 -17.70 3.15
C THR A 38 39.87 -18.24 1.71
N ALA A 39 40.66 -17.86 0.70
CA ALA A 39 41.96 -18.44 0.26
C ALA A 39 41.91 -19.65 -0.73
N TYR A 40 42.66 -19.51 -1.83
CA TYR A 40 43.35 -20.54 -2.64
C TYR A 40 42.61 -21.78 -3.21
N CYS A 41 42.36 -21.76 -4.52
CA CYS A 41 42.74 -22.79 -5.52
C CYS A 41 42.43 -22.27 -6.95
N ALA A 42 43.06 -22.64 -8.07
CA ALA A 42 44.43 -23.01 -8.45
C ALA A 42 44.34 -23.79 -9.78
N ARG A 43 45.01 -23.29 -10.84
CA ARG A 43 45.65 -24.07 -11.93
C ARG A 43 44.82 -25.10 -12.74
N ARG A 44 44.55 -24.76 -14.00
CA ARG A 44 44.66 -25.54 -15.27
C ARG A 44 44.12 -24.65 -16.42
N GLU A 45 44.53 -24.68 -17.69
CA GLU A 45 45.70 -25.26 -18.41
C GLU A 45 45.75 -24.50 -19.77
N SER A 46 46.85 -23.84 -20.17
CA SER A 46 48.07 -24.34 -20.86
C SER A 46 48.04 -24.20 -22.40
N ALA A 47 49.18 -23.87 -23.01
CA ALA A 47 49.38 -23.85 -24.46
C ALA A 47 50.80 -24.35 -24.84
N ILE A 48 50.98 -24.67 -26.12
CA ILE A 48 52.25 -24.95 -26.85
C ILE A 48 52.90 -26.34 -26.59
N PHE A 49 53.60 -26.85 -27.63
CA PHE A 49 54.37 -28.11 -27.78
C PHE A 49 53.52 -29.40 -27.91
N SER A 50 53.77 -30.32 -28.86
CA SER A 50 54.89 -30.50 -29.82
C SER A 50 54.51 -31.25 -31.13
N GLY A 51 55.40 -31.23 -32.12
CA GLY A 51 55.52 -32.17 -33.27
C GLY A 51 57.00 -32.57 -33.44
N PRO A 52 57.55 -32.93 -34.63
CA PRO A 52 56.95 -33.39 -35.91
C PRO A 52 57.04 -34.96 -35.96
N PRO A 53 57.56 -35.72 -36.97
CA PRO A 53 58.02 -35.46 -38.37
C PRO A 53 56.88 -35.13 -39.35
N ASP A 54 57.07 -34.73 -40.63
CA ASP A 54 58.24 -34.50 -41.51
C ASP A 54 58.75 -35.64 -42.44
N MET A 55 59.17 -35.24 -43.66
CA MET A 55 59.76 -35.96 -44.79
C MET A 55 58.93 -37.08 -45.48
N SER A 56 58.87 -37.18 -46.83
CA SER A 56 59.78 -36.66 -47.86
C SER A 56 59.13 -36.50 -49.25
N GLU A 57 59.57 -35.48 -50.01
CA GLU A 57 59.55 -35.56 -51.48
C GLU A 57 60.72 -36.43 -51.97
N VAL A 58 60.50 -37.30 -52.97
CA VAL A 58 61.60 -37.91 -53.74
C VAL A 58 61.29 -37.88 -55.24
N LYS A 59 61.82 -36.86 -55.92
CA LYS A 59 61.73 -36.69 -57.38
C LYS A 59 63.10 -36.94 -58.04
N SER A 60 63.55 -38.20 -58.10
CA SER A 60 64.85 -38.54 -58.71
C SER A 60 64.95 -39.94 -59.33
N ARG A 61 64.72 -39.99 -60.65
CA ARG A 61 65.65 -40.49 -61.70
C ARG A 61 66.47 -41.79 -61.45
N LYS A 62 66.42 -42.66 -62.47
CA LYS A 62 67.48 -43.62 -62.94
C LYS A 62 67.55 -45.05 -62.33
N LYS A 63 66.87 -45.97 -63.03
CA LYS A 63 67.48 -47.11 -63.76
C LYS A 63 68.48 -48.04 -63.03
N SER A 64 68.04 -49.25 -62.75
CA SER A 64 68.86 -50.48 -62.79
C SER A 64 68.02 -51.68 -63.28
N GLY A 65 68.66 -52.79 -63.63
CA GLY A 65 68.01 -54.04 -64.03
C GLY A 65 69.01 -55.11 -64.51
N PRO A 66 68.66 -56.41 -64.55
CA PRO A 66 69.46 -57.48 -65.16
C PRO A 66 69.02 -57.72 -66.63
N LYS A 67 69.85 -57.93 -67.65
CA LYS A 67 71.24 -58.43 -67.85
C LYS A 67 71.35 -59.97 -67.99
N GLY A 68 71.65 -60.41 -69.22
CA GLY A 68 71.82 -61.80 -69.66
C GLY A 68 70.90 -62.09 -70.87
N ALA A 69 71.36 -62.67 -72.00
CA ALA A 69 72.69 -63.16 -72.39
C ALA A 69 73.00 -62.83 -73.88
N PRO A 70 74.27 -62.97 -74.36
CA PRO A 70 74.70 -62.47 -75.68
C PRO A 70 75.07 -63.57 -76.70
N SER A 71 75.17 -63.21 -77.99
CA SER A 71 76.26 -63.68 -78.89
C SER A 71 76.29 -63.01 -80.29
N GLU A 72 77.38 -62.31 -80.56
CA GLU A 72 78.10 -62.32 -81.84
C GLU A 72 79.43 -63.10 -81.59
N PRO A 73 80.25 -63.54 -82.58
CA PRO A 73 80.50 -62.85 -83.85
C PRO A 73 80.87 -63.71 -85.11
N ALA A 74 81.17 -62.98 -86.20
CA ALA A 74 82.29 -63.18 -87.15
C ALA A 74 82.28 -64.21 -88.31
N LYS A 75 82.40 -63.64 -89.52
CA LYS A 75 83.31 -64.00 -90.66
C LYS A 75 83.05 -65.33 -91.41
N ARG A 76 83.26 -65.51 -92.74
CA ARG A 76 83.78 -64.76 -93.93
C ARG A 76 84.86 -65.61 -94.63
N SER A 77 84.55 -66.16 -95.80
CA SER A 77 85.41 -66.30 -97.01
C SER A 77 84.48 -66.65 -98.21
N GLU A 78 84.66 -66.11 -99.41
CA GLU A 78 85.46 -66.58 -100.58
C GLU A 78 84.97 -67.91 -101.21
N GLY A 79 85.01 -68.09 -102.55
CA GLY A 79 85.29 -67.12 -103.61
C GLY A 79 85.69 -67.71 -104.97
N GLY A 80 85.00 -67.30 -106.05
CA GLY A 80 85.40 -67.54 -107.45
C GLY A 80 85.10 -68.94 -108.05
N LYS A 81 85.29 -69.17 -109.36
CA LYS A 81 85.63 -68.19 -110.44
C LYS A 81 85.45 -68.77 -111.87
N THR A 82 84.93 -67.95 -112.80
CA THR A 82 85.19 -67.96 -114.29
C THR A 82 84.91 -69.24 -115.11
N PRO A 83 85.05 -69.23 -116.47
CA PRO A 83 85.10 -68.13 -117.47
C PRO A 83 83.79 -68.06 -118.30
N GLU A 84 83.37 -66.94 -118.90
CA GLU A 84 83.91 -66.18 -120.06
C GLU A 84 83.92 -66.90 -121.43
N ALA A 85 83.27 -66.27 -122.41
CA ALA A 85 83.63 -66.29 -123.83
C ALA A 85 83.14 -64.98 -124.47
N GLN A 86 84.02 -64.27 -125.20
CA GLN A 86 83.77 -62.91 -125.70
C GLN A 86 84.07 -62.79 -127.20
N GLY A 87 83.20 -62.07 -127.93
CA GLY A 87 83.61 -61.28 -129.11
C GLY A 87 83.85 -61.99 -130.46
N GLY A 88 82.83 -61.99 -131.31
CA GLY A 88 82.89 -61.37 -132.65
C GLY A 88 83.88 -61.85 -133.74
N GLY A 89 83.34 -62.61 -134.70
CA GLY A 89 83.33 -62.22 -136.13
C GLY A 89 84.52 -62.56 -137.05
N GLY A 90 84.21 -63.08 -138.24
CA GLY A 90 85.12 -63.16 -139.41
C GLY A 90 85.47 -64.59 -139.88
N GLY A 91 85.52 -64.81 -141.21
CA GLY A 91 86.04 -66.04 -141.85
C GLY A 91 87.29 -65.72 -142.71
N GLY A 92 87.93 -66.67 -143.42
CA GLY A 92 87.66 -68.10 -143.63
C GLY A 92 88.65 -68.73 -144.65
N TRP A 93 88.27 -69.84 -145.32
CA TRP A 93 88.91 -70.56 -146.47
C TRP A 93 89.98 -71.69 -146.25
N ALA A 94 89.53 -72.94 -146.50
CA ALA A 94 90.12 -74.06 -147.30
C ALA A 94 91.47 -74.80 -146.98
N ASP A 95 91.35 -76.11 -146.63
CA ASP A 95 91.81 -77.38 -147.30
C ASP A 95 93.11 -77.42 -148.19
N PRO A 96 93.90 -78.53 -148.38
CA PRO A 96 93.39 -79.93 -148.58
C PRO A 96 94.24 -81.21 -148.26
N ARG A 97 93.53 -82.34 -148.04
CA ARG A 97 93.82 -83.78 -148.43
C ARG A 97 95.17 -84.46 -148.04
N THR A 98 95.43 -85.79 -148.06
CA THR A 98 94.75 -87.13 -148.00
C THR A 98 95.90 -88.17 -148.07
N GLY A 99 95.94 -89.39 -147.49
CA GLY A 99 95.01 -90.22 -146.68
C GLY A 99 95.61 -91.63 -146.43
N VAL A 100 94.78 -92.69 -146.33
CA VAL A 100 95.16 -94.14 -146.31
C VAL A 100 96.20 -94.57 -145.24
N SER A 101 95.77 -94.68 -143.97
CA SER A 101 96.41 -95.52 -142.91
C SER A 101 95.44 -95.81 -141.74
N LEU A 102 94.15 -96.01 -142.04
CA LEU A 102 93.06 -95.83 -141.07
C LEU A 102 92.53 -97.09 -140.35
N LEU A 103 93.00 -98.30 -140.68
CA LEU A 103 92.31 -99.54 -140.26
C LEU A 103 92.73 -100.10 -138.88
N SER A 104 93.94 -99.84 -138.40
CA SER A 104 94.45 -100.41 -137.13
C SER A 104 94.11 -99.59 -135.88
N LEU A 105 93.60 -98.36 -136.03
CA LEU A 105 93.29 -97.48 -134.89
C LEU A 105 91.95 -97.83 -134.19
N GLY A 106 91.03 -98.49 -134.90
CA GLY A 106 89.64 -98.64 -134.49
C GLY A 106 89.41 -99.49 -133.23
N THR A 107 90.20 -100.55 -133.02
CA THR A 107 90.01 -101.46 -131.87
C THR A 107 90.52 -100.87 -130.55
N CYS A 108 91.51 -99.97 -130.57
CA CYS A 108 92.04 -99.36 -129.36
C CYS A 108 91.08 -98.29 -128.78
N LEU A 109 90.35 -97.58 -129.63
CA LEU A 109 89.39 -96.55 -129.23
C LEU A 109 88.14 -97.10 -128.52
N GLY A 110 87.74 -98.35 -128.81
CA GLY A 110 86.52 -98.95 -128.24
C GLY A 110 86.55 -99.12 -126.72
N LEU A 111 87.72 -99.42 -126.13
CA LEU A 111 87.85 -99.62 -124.69
C LEU A 111 87.79 -98.31 -123.89
N ALA A 112 88.23 -97.19 -124.47
CA ALA A 112 88.14 -95.88 -123.84
C ALA A 112 86.68 -95.41 -123.67
N TRP A 113 85.81 -95.73 -124.64
CA TRP A 113 84.40 -95.32 -124.62
C TRP A 113 83.61 -95.95 -123.46
N PHE A 114 83.82 -97.23 -123.17
CA PHE A 114 83.07 -97.94 -122.12
C PHE A 114 83.38 -97.42 -120.71
N VAL A 115 84.63 -97.03 -120.44
CA VAL A 115 85.04 -96.43 -119.15
C VAL A 115 84.41 -95.05 -118.97
N PHE A 116 84.30 -94.25 -120.05
CA PHE A 116 83.72 -92.91 -119.98
C PHE A 116 82.20 -92.93 -119.69
N GLN A 117 81.48 -94.02 -120.01
CA GLN A 117 80.04 -94.14 -119.74
C GLN A 117 79.70 -94.55 -118.29
N GLN A 118 80.68 -94.97 -117.49
CA GLN A 118 80.49 -95.30 -116.06
C GLN A 118 80.42 -94.05 -115.17
N SER A 119 81.24 -93.03 -115.44
CA SER A 119 81.42 -91.87 -114.57
C SER A 119 80.15 -91.04 -114.39
N GLU A 120 79.38 -90.82 -115.45
CA GLU A 120 78.13 -90.05 -115.44
C GLU A 120 77.07 -90.67 -114.51
N LYS A 121 77.04 -92.01 -114.39
CA LYS A 121 76.08 -92.71 -113.52
C LYS A 121 76.43 -92.61 -112.04
N PHE A 122 77.71 -92.46 -111.68
CA PHE A 122 78.13 -92.34 -110.28
C PHE A 122 77.76 -90.98 -109.68
N ALA A 123 77.96 -89.89 -110.44
CA ALA A 123 77.61 -88.53 -110.02
C ALA A 123 76.12 -88.37 -109.65
N LYS A 124 75.23 -89.08 -110.35
CA LYS A 124 73.78 -89.04 -110.05
C LYS A 124 73.43 -89.67 -108.70
N VAL A 125 74.13 -90.74 -108.30
CA VAL A 125 73.91 -91.42 -107.02
C VAL A 125 74.41 -90.59 -105.84
N GLU A 126 75.59 -89.98 -105.96
CA GLU A 126 76.17 -89.16 -104.88
C GLU A 126 75.28 -87.95 -104.52
N SER A 127 74.67 -87.31 -105.54
CA SER A 127 73.76 -86.17 -105.32
C SER A 127 72.54 -86.52 -104.44
N GLN A 128 71.98 -87.73 -104.59
CA GLN A 128 70.83 -88.17 -103.81
C GLN A 128 71.20 -88.56 -102.37
N TYR A 129 72.41 -89.10 -102.16
CA TYR A 129 72.90 -89.43 -100.82
C TYR A 129 73.12 -88.18 -99.94
N GLN A 130 73.65 -87.10 -100.52
CA GLN A 130 73.80 -85.82 -99.81
C GLN A 130 72.45 -85.15 -99.49
N LEU A 131 71.47 -85.28 -100.40
CA LEU A 131 70.10 -84.78 -100.15
C LEU A 131 69.45 -85.54 -98.98
N LEU A 132 69.54 -86.87 -98.96
CA LEU A 132 69.02 -87.69 -97.86
C LEU A 132 69.71 -87.35 -96.52
N LYS A 133 71.04 -87.16 -96.53
CA LYS A 133 71.81 -86.77 -95.34
C LYS A 133 71.42 -85.39 -94.78
N THR A 134 71.12 -84.42 -95.65
CA THR A 134 70.62 -83.10 -95.21
C THR A 134 69.17 -83.12 -94.76
N GLU A 135 68.36 -84.11 -95.20
CA GLU A 135 66.99 -84.32 -94.72
C GLU A 135 66.94 -85.00 -93.34
N THR A 136 67.79 -86.00 -93.08
CA THR A 136 67.95 -86.62 -91.74
C THR A 136 68.31 -85.57 -90.68
N ASN A 137 69.19 -84.61 -91.00
CA ASN A 137 69.53 -83.51 -90.10
C ASN A 137 68.32 -82.60 -89.79
N LYS A 138 67.41 -82.38 -90.76
CA LYS A 138 66.15 -81.65 -90.53
C LYS A 138 65.20 -82.47 -89.64
N PHE A 139 65.10 -83.78 -89.85
CA PHE A 139 64.28 -84.67 -89.01
C PHE A 139 64.75 -84.69 -87.56
N GLN A 140 66.06 -84.77 -87.31
CA GLN A 140 66.63 -84.69 -85.96
C GLN A 140 66.36 -83.32 -85.30
N GLY A 141 66.42 -82.23 -86.08
CA GLY A 141 66.02 -80.88 -85.66
C GLY A 141 64.50 -80.68 -85.48
N LEU A 142 63.68 -81.60 -85.99
CA LEU A 142 62.23 -81.67 -85.78
C LEU A 142 61.92 -82.48 -84.52
N GLN A 143 62.61 -83.61 -84.31
CA GLN A 143 62.50 -84.46 -83.13
C GLN A 143 62.92 -83.72 -81.86
N SER A 144 63.98 -82.89 -81.90
CA SER A 144 64.38 -82.05 -80.77
C SER A 144 63.35 -80.96 -80.45
N LYS A 145 62.70 -80.37 -81.46
CA LYS A 145 61.57 -79.45 -81.28
C LYS A 145 60.35 -80.15 -80.69
N ILE A 146 60.01 -81.36 -81.15
CA ILE A 146 58.92 -82.18 -80.60
C ILE A 146 59.19 -82.52 -79.13
N SER A 147 60.42 -82.91 -78.79
CA SER A 147 60.84 -83.14 -77.39
C SER A 147 60.65 -81.88 -76.53
N LEU A 148 61.12 -80.72 -77.01
CA LEU A 148 61.01 -79.44 -76.31
C LEU A 148 59.57 -78.90 -76.22
N ILE A 149 58.70 -79.26 -77.16
CA ILE A 149 57.25 -79.00 -77.09
C ILE A 149 56.58 -79.92 -76.06
N SER A 150 56.92 -81.21 -76.06
CA SER A 150 56.42 -82.19 -75.08
C SER A 150 56.81 -81.80 -73.65
N GLU A 151 58.08 -81.46 -73.42
CA GLU A 151 58.58 -80.99 -72.13
C GLU A 151 57.88 -79.69 -71.67
N LYS A 152 57.61 -78.76 -72.59
CA LYS A 152 56.82 -77.55 -72.29
C LYS A 152 55.37 -77.84 -71.98
N TRP A 153 54.75 -78.79 -72.69
CA TRP A 153 53.36 -79.19 -72.47
C TRP A 153 53.21 -79.89 -71.11
N GLN A 154 54.10 -80.84 -70.80
CA GLN A 154 54.16 -81.52 -69.50
C GLN A 154 54.46 -80.54 -68.35
N LYS A 155 55.31 -79.52 -68.55
CA LYS A 155 55.48 -78.42 -67.59
C LYS A 155 54.22 -77.57 -67.44
N SER A 156 53.46 -77.32 -68.50
CA SER A 156 52.18 -76.60 -68.41
C SER A 156 51.10 -77.43 -67.69
N GLU A 157 51.06 -78.75 -67.90
CA GLU A 157 50.14 -79.66 -67.22
C GLU A 157 50.51 -79.82 -65.74
N ALA A 158 51.79 -79.93 -65.40
CA ALA A 158 52.26 -79.88 -64.01
C ALA A 158 51.89 -78.55 -63.31
N ILE A 159 51.92 -77.42 -64.02
CA ILE A 159 51.43 -76.13 -63.51
C ILE A 159 49.91 -76.14 -63.35
N VAL A 160 49.14 -76.75 -64.26
CA VAL A 160 47.67 -76.89 -64.14
C VAL A 160 47.29 -77.75 -62.94
N GLU A 161 47.96 -78.88 -62.70
CA GLU A 161 47.75 -79.69 -61.49
C GLU A 161 48.26 -78.99 -60.22
N GLN A 162 49.34 -78.21 -60.30
CA GLN A 162 49.74 -77.31 -59.23
C GLN A 162 48.64 -76.28 -58.93
N TRP A 163 47.92 -75.76 -59.92
CA TRP A 163 46.83 -74.79 -59.75
C TRP A 163 45.51 -75.42 -59.27
N LYS A 164 45.30 -76.73 -59.48
CA LYS A 164 44.19 -77.50 -58.90
C LYS A 164 44.45 -77.91 -57.44
N SER A 165 45.70 -78.25 -57.12
CA SER A 165 46.13 -78.64 -55.77
C SER A 165 46.36 -77.43 -54.85
N PHE A 166 46.81 -76.30 -55.39
CA PHE A 166 46.60 -74.99 -54.76
C PHE A 166 45.08 -74.78 -54.65
N GLN A 167 44.57 -74.53 -53.44
CA GLN A 167 43.13 -74.62 -53.16
C GLN A 167 42.31 -73.41 -53.66
N ILE A 168 42.63 -72.87 -54.84
CA ILE A 168 42.11 -71.62 -55.41
C ILE A 168 40.58 -71.61 -55.39
N ILE A 169 39.92 -72.70 -55.80
CA ILE A 169 38.45 -72.80 -55.81
C ILE A 169 37.84 -72.71 -54.41
N ALA A 170 38.50 -73.28 -53.39
CA ALA A 170 38.05 -73.19 -52.00
C ALA A 170 38.31 -71.80 -51.41
N HIS A 171 39.47 -71.19 -51.69
CA HIS A 171 39.77 -69.81 -51.33
C HIS A 171 38.81 -68.81 -51.97
N LEU A 172 38.43 -68.99 -53.24
CA LEU A 172 37.52 -68.10 -53.96
C LEU A 172 36.08 -68.23 -53.43
N LYS A 173 35.62 -69.46 -53.13
CA LYS A 173 34.35 -69.67 -52.40
C LYS A 173 34.36 -69.02 -51.03
N ARG A 174 35.43 -69.21 -50.25
CA ARG A 174 35.59 -68.59 -48.92
C ARG A 174 35.59 -67.05 -49.01
N LEU A 175 36.29 -66.48 -49.99
CA LEU A 175 36.30 -65.04 -50.24
C LEU A 175 34.89 -64.54 -50.63
N GLN A 176 34.13 -65.31 -51.41
CA GLN A 176 32.73 -65.00 -51.73
C GLN A 176 31.83 -65.03 -50.48
N GLU A 177 32.02 -66.00 -49.59
CA GLU A 177 31.33 -66.09 -48.30
C GLU A 177 31.67 -64.86 -47.43
N GLU A 178 32.96 -64.56 -47.24
CA GLU A 178 33.48 -63.41 -46.48
C GLU A 178 32.99 -62.07 -47.08
N ILE A 179 32.91 -61.93 -48.41
CA ILE A 179 32.30 -60.77 -49.08
C ILE A 179 30.80 -60.66 -48.76
N SER A 180 30.08 -61.79 -48.65
CA SER A 180 28.65 -61.79 -48.30
C SER A 180 28.42 -61.46 -46.82
N GLU A 181 29.31 -61.91 -45.92
CA GLU A 181 29.30 -61.53 -44.50
C GLU A 181 29.62 -60.05 -44.33
N VAL A 182 30.66 -59.54 -45.00
CA VAL A 182 31.01 -58.10 -45.00
C VAL A 182 29.87 -57.27 -45.58
N LYS A 183 29.20 -57.73 -46.64
CA LYS A 183 28.03 -57.03 -47.21
C LYS A 183 26.83 -57.00 -46.27
N THR A 184 26.50 -58.12 -45.60
CA THR A 184 25.40 -58.15 -44.62
C THR A 184 25.76 -57.43 -43.31
N TRP A 185 27.03 -57.37 -42.92
CA TRP A 185 27.52 -56.54 -41.82
C TRP A 185 27.44 -55.05 -42.17
N SER A 186 27.89 -54.67 -43.37
CA SER A 186 27.78 -53.29 -43.90
C SER A 186 26.33 -52.82 -43.92
N ASN A 187 25.41 -53.61 -44.49
CA ASN A 187 23.97 -53.29 -44.49
C ASN A 187 23.42 -53.06 -43.07
N ARG A 188 23.76 -53.94 -42.11
CA ARG A 188 23.37 -53.79 -40.69
C ARG A 188 23.99 -52.56 -40.02
N MET A 189 25.18 -52.14 -40.46
CA MET A 189 25.82 -50.92 -39.97
C MET A 189 25.12 -49.67 -40.53
N THR A 190 24.79 -49.65 -41.84
CA THR A 190 24.00 -48.57 -42.46
C THR A 190 22.61 -48.46 -41.85
N GLU A 191 21.93 -49.58 -41.59
CA GLU A 191 20.64 -49.60 -40.89
C GLU A 191 20.73 -48.97 -39.49
N LYS A 192 21.71 -49.39 -38.67
CA LYS A 192 21.96 -48.80 -37.35
C LYS A 192 22.30 -47.31 -37.44
N GLN A 193 23.05 -46.88 -38.44
CA GLN A 193 23.41 -45.48 -38.65
C GLN A 193 22.18 -44.64 -39.05
N ASN A 194 21.27 -45.19 -39.85
CA ASN A 194 19.99 -44.54 -40.18
C ASN A 194 19.09 -44.42 -38.94
N THR A 195 18.96 -45.49 -38.13
CA THR A 195 18.23 -45.43 -36.85
C THR A 195 18.82 -44.40 -35.89
N LEU A 196 20.15 -44.31 -35.80
CA LEU A 196 20.84 -43.33 -34.98
C LEU A 196 20.61 -41.89 -35.47
N ASN A 197 20.68 -41.64 -36.78
CA ASN A 197 20.38 -40.32 -37.35
C ASN A 197 18.92 -39.91 -37.10
N ASN A 198 17.96 -40.83 -37.24
CA ASN A 198 16.56 -40.57 -36.94
C ASN A 198 16.38 -40.20 -35.46
N ASN A 199 16.94 -41.00 -34.54
CA ASN A 199 16.88 -40.73 -33.10
C ASN A 199 17.55 -39.40 -32.72
N LEU A 200 18.69 -39.07 -33.33
CA LEU A 200 19.38 -37.79 -33.15
C LEU A 200 18.52 -36.60 -33.63
N THR A 201 17.77 -36.80 -34.73
CA THR A 201 16.89 -35.79 -35.31
C THR A 201 15.67 -35.55 -34.42
N THR A 202 15.03 -36.62 -33.92
CA THR A 202 13.95 -36.51 -32.93
C THR A 202 14.42 -35.86 -31.64
N LEU A 203 15.58 -36.26 -31.09
CA LEU A 203 16.15 -35.65 -29.89
C LEU A 203 16.44 -34.15 -30.08
N SER A 204 16.94 -33.75 -31.26
CA SER A 204 17.15 -32.34 -31.60
C SER A 204 15.83 -31.55 -31.67
N GLN A 205 14.77 -32.15 -32.21
CA GLN A 205 13.42 -31.56 -32.23
C GLN A 205 12.83 -31.42 -30.82
N ASP A 206 12.98 -32.42 -29.96
CA ASP A 206 12.51 -32.34 -28.57
C ASP A 206 13.32 -31.32 -27.75
N VAL A 207 14.66 -31.26 -27.92
CA VAL A 207 15.50 -30.24 -27.27
C VAL A 207 15.11 -28.83 -27.70
N THR A 208 14.90 -28.58 -29.00
CA THR A 208 14.47 -27.25 -29.47
C THR A 208 13.06 -26.89 -29.01
N LYS A 209 12.15 -27.86 -28.88
CA LYS A 209 10.81 -27.67 -28.29
C LYS A 209 10.88 -27.35 -26.79
N VAL A 210 11.77 -27.99 -26.04
CA VAL A 210 12.02 -27.69 -24.61
C VAL A 210 12.65 -26.31 -24.44
N ASP A 211 13.62 -25.93 -25.29
CA ASP A 211 14.24 -24.59 -25.28
C ASP A 211 13.22 -23.47 -25.57
N GLN A 212 12.39 -23.64 -26.61
CA GLN A 212 11.30 -22.72 -26.92
C GLN A 212 10.29 -22.58 -25.77
N SER A 213 9.94 -23.71 -25.13
CA SER A 213 9.01 -23.74 -23.98
C SER A 213 9.62 -23.09 -22.73
N THR A 214 10.91 -23.29 -22.48
CA THR A 214 11.64 -22.68 -21.37
C THR A 214 11.78 -21.17 -21.60
N THR A 215 12.07 -20.76 -22.84
CA THR A 215 12.17 -19.35 -23.25
C THR A 215 10.82 -18.63 -23.18
N SER A 216 9.70 -19.29 -23.47
CA SER A 216 8.37 -18.68 -23.33
C SER A 216 7.95 -18.58 -21.86
N LEU A 217 8.22 -19.61 -21.04
CA LEU A 217 7.98 -19.60 -19.60
C LEU A 217 8.81 -18.51 -18.89
N ALA A 218 10.09 -18.34 -19.25
CA ALA A 218 10.94 -17.28 -18.70
C ALA A 218 10.38 -15.87 -19.00
N LYS A 219 9.77 -15.67 -20.17
CA LYS A 219 9.11 -14.40 -20.53
C LYS A 219 7.82 -14.18 -19.72
N ASP A 220 6.97 -15.20 -19.58
CA ASP A 220 5.75 -15.14 -18.76
C ASP A 220 6.06 -14.85 -17.28
N VAL A 221 7.04 -15.56 -16.70
CA VAL A 221 7.52 -15.32 -15.33
C VAL A 221 8.09 -13.91 -15.19
N GLY A 222 8.82 -13.41 -16.19
CA GLY A 222 9.31 -12.03 -16.23
C GLY A 222 8.19 -10.99 -16.22
N LEU A 223 7.11 -11.20 -17.00
CA LEU A 223 5.93 -10.33 -17.02
C LEU A 223 5.16 -10.39 -15.69
N LYS A 224 4.96 -11.57 -15.12
CA LYS A 224 4.32 -11.73 -13.79
C LYS A 224 5.13 -11.07 -12.68
N LEU A 225 6.47 -11.16 -12.73
CA LEU A 225 7.36 -10.49 -11.79
C LEU A 225 7.29 -8.96 -11.90
N THR A 226 7.17 -8.39 -13.10
CA THR A 226 7.01 -6.93 -13.26
C THR A 226 5.62 -6.43 -12.85
N ALA A 227 4.57 -7.24 -13.03
CA ALA A 227 3.24 -6.96 -12.48
C ALA A 227 3.27 -6.94 -10.95
N VAL A 228 3.73 -8.01 -10.30
CA VAL A 228 3.87 -8.09 -8.83
C VAL A 228 4.75 -6.97 -8.27
N LYS A 229 5.85 -6.61 -8.94
CA LYS A 229 6.72 -5.47 -8.57
C LYS A 229 6.05 -4.10 -8.76
N THR A 230 4.96 -4.02 -9.52
CA THR A 230 4.14 -2.81 -9.64
C THR A 230 3.09 -2.76 -8.53
N ASP A 231 2.45 -3.89 -8.23
CA ASP A 231 1.44 -3.97 -7.17
C ASP A 231 2.03 -3.83 -5.77
N ILE A 232 3.24 -4.37 -5.52
CA ILE A 232 4.00 -4.10 -4.28
C ILE A 232 4.20 -2.59 -4.08
N ARG A 233 4.49 -1.81 -5.13
CA ARG A 233 4.63 -0.34 -5.02
C ARG A 233 3.29 0.35 -4.75
N ARG A 234 2.20 -0.12 -5.35
CA ARG A 234 0.85 0.39 -5.07
C ARG A 234 0.49 0.15 -3.61
N ILE A 235 0.72 -1.07 -3.12
CA ILE A 235 0.51 -1.46 -1.72
C ILE A 235 1.39 -0.60 -0.78
N SER A 236 2.66 -0.35 -1.11
CA SER A 236 3.52 0.54 -0.31
C SER A 236 2.98 1.98 -0.22
N GLY A 237 2.40 2.51 -1.30
CA GLY A 237 1.73 3.81 -1.28
C GLY A 237 0.46 3.82 -0.41
N LEU A 238 -0.39 2.80 -0.58
CA LEU A 238 -1.59 2.62 0.24
C LEU A 238 -1.26 2.45 1.73
N VAL A 239 -0.13 1.81 2.08
CA VAL A 239 0.34 1.73 3.47
C VAL A 239 0.68 3.12 4.02
N THR A 240 1.37 3.97 3.26
CA THR A 240 1.64 5.35 3.70
C THR A 240 0.38 6.21 3.81
N ASP A 241 -0.60 6.02 2.92
CA ASP A 241 -1.89 6.70 2.99
C ASP A 241 -2.69 6.25 4.22
N VAL A 242 -2.68 4.95 4.53
CA VAL A 242 -3.31 4.38 5.74
C VAL A 242 -2.64 4.89 7.02
N THR A 243 -1.30 4.99 7.08
CA THR A 243 -0.61 5.61 8.23
C THR A 243 -1.02 7.07 8.41
N SER A 244 -1.01 7.87 7.33
CA SER A 244 -1.44 9.27 7.39
C SER A 244 -2.91 9.43 7.81
N LEU A 245 -3.77 8.48 7.45
CA LEU A 245 -5.16 8.42 7.90
C LEU A 245 -5.27 8.04 9.38
N THR A 246 -4.46 7.09 9.86
CA THR A 246 -4.38 6.73 11.29
C THR A 246 -3.96 7.91 12.14
N ASP A 247 -2.90 8.64 11.75
CA ASP A 247 -2.45 9.86 12.44
C ASP A 247 -3.57 10.92 12.48
N SER A 248 -4.31 11.07 11.38
CA SER A 248 -5.45 12.02 11.27
C SER A 248 -6.65 11.62 12.12
N VAL A 249 -6.87 10.31 12.32
CA VAL A 249 -7.92 9.78 13.21
C VAL A 249 -7.54 10.02 14.67
N GLN A 250 -6.27 9.81 15.05
CA GLN A 250 -5.81 10.10 16.41
C GLN A 250 -5.93 11.60 16.73
N GLU A 251 -5.54 12.48 15.81
CA GLU A 251 -5.69 13.94 15.99
C GLU A 251 -7.17 14.37 16.05
N LEU A 252 -8.11 13.56 15.55
CA LEU A 252 -9.55 13.80 15.67
C LEU A 252 -10.11 13.27 17.01
N GLU A 253 -9.65 12.11 17.47
CA GLU A 253 -9.98 11.53 18.78
C GLU A 253 -9.55 12.46 19.92
N ASP A 254 -8.31 12.96 19.89
CA ASP A 254 -7.78 13.94 20.86
C ASP A 254 -8.63 15.24 20.91
N LYS A 255 -9.16 15.68 19.76
CA LYS A 255 -10.05 16.84 19.66
C LYS A 255 -11.44 16.55 20.22
N ILE A 256 -11.97 15.36 19.99
CA ILE A 256 -13.27 14.92 20.55
C ILE A 256 -13.16 14.84 22.07
N GLU A 257 -12.14 14.16 22.60
CA GLU A 257 -11.94 14.01 24.05
C GLU A 257 -11.80 15.38 24.75
N LYS A 258 -11.11 16.34 24.11
CA LYS A 258 -11.06 17.72 24.59
C LYS A 258 -12.42 18.42 24.54
N VAL A 259 -13.14 18.34 23.41
CA VAL A 259 -14.46 18.98 23.26
C VAL A 259 -15.47 18.42 24.25
N GLU A 260 -15.43 17.13 24.54
CA GLU A 260 -16.25 16.49 25.58
C GLU A 260 -15.90 17.04 26.97
N LYS A 261 -14.61 17.09 27.34
CA LYS A 261 -14.15 17.66 28.62
C LYS A 261 -14.57 19.12 28.79
N ASP A 262 -14.36 19.96 27.76
CA ASP A 262 -14.76 21.37 27.77
C ASP A 262 -16.29 21.50 27.84
N THR A 263 -17.06 20.64 27.16
CA THR A 263 -18.54 20.66 27.17
C THR A 263 -19.11 20.24 28.52
N VAL A 264 -18.61 19.14 29.10
CA VAL A 264 -19.02 18.66 30.44
C VAL A 264 -18.74 19.73 31.48
N LYS A 265 -17.57 20.39 31.43
CA LYS A 265 -17.25 21.50 32.32
C LYS A 265 -18.22 22.67 32.14
N ASN A 266 -18.43 23.14 30.91
CA ASN A 266 -19.32 24.27 30.63
C ASN A 266 -20.77 24.02 31.08
N ILE A 267 -21.25 22.77 30.95
CA ILE A 267 -22.56 22.36 31.47
C ILE A 267 -22.57 22.37 33.01
N GLY A 268 -21.51 21.86 33.66
CA GLY A 268 -21.36 21.89 35.11
C GLY A 268 -21.35 23.32 35.69
N ASP A 269 -20.54 24.21 35.10
CA ASP A 269 -20.43 25.63 35.50
C ASP A 269 -21.78 26.35 35.32
N LEU A 270 -22.51 26.09 34.22
CA LEU A 270 -23.85 26.63 33.96
C LEU A 270 -24.88 26.13 34.97
N LEU A 271 -24.89 24.82 35.25
CA LEU A 271 -25.82 24.21 36.21
C LEU A 271 -25.56 24.73 37.63
N SER A 272 -24.31 24.82 38.08
CA SER A 272 -23.97 25.41 39.38
C SER A 272 -24.46 26.85 39.47
N SER A 273 -24.13 27.69 38.47
CA SER A 273 -24.57 29.09 38.44
C SER A 273 -26.10 29.24 38.43
N SER A 274 -26.82 28.31 37.79
CA SER A 274 -28.28 28.27 37.78
C SER A 274 -28.86 27.88 39.14
N ILE A 275 -28.27 26.90 39.82
CA ILE A 275 -28.63 26.48 41.18
C ILE A 275 -28.39 27.62 42.17
N ASP A 276 -27.23 28.28 42.12
CA ASP A 276 -26.87 29.41 43.00
C ASP A 276 -27.85 30.59 42.85
N ARG A 277 -28.17 30.95 41.60
CA ARG A 277 -29.18 31.98 41.29
C ARG A 277 -30.55 31.59 41.80
N THR A 278 -30.95 30.33 41.66
CA THR A 278 -32.24 29.82 42.13
C THR A 278 -32.31 29.81 43.67
N ALA A 279 -31.23 29.45 44.35
CA ALA A 279 -31.11 29.51 45.81
C ALA A 279 -31.19 30.95 46.34
N MET A 280 -30.49 31.90 45.67
CA MET A 280 -30.57 33.32 45.99
C MET A 280 -31.98 33.88 45.78
N LEU A 281 -32.63 33.57 44.65
CA LEU A 281 -34.03 33.97 44.37
C LEU A 281 -35.00 33.39 45.42
N ARG A 282 -34.84 32.13 45.81
CA ARG A 282 -35.65 31.47 46.85
C ARG A 282 -35.47 32.15 48.22
N LYS A 283 -34.24 32.55 48.58
CA LYS A 283 -33.95 33.32 49.79
C LYS A 283 -34.66 34.68 49.76
N THR A 284 -34.47 35.47 48.70
CA THR A 284 -35.10 36.79 48.54
C THR A 284 -36.62 36.71 48.54
N ALA A 285 -37.21 35.69 47.92
CA ALA A 285 -38.65 35.45 47.96
C ALA A 285 -39.16 35.13 49.37
N SER A 286 -38.41 34.36 50.16
CA SER A 286 -38.71 34.07 51.57
C SER A 286 -38.67 35.34 52.43
N GLU A 287 -37.60 36.14 52.31
CA GLU A 287 -37.47 37.42 53.02
C GLU A 287 -38.58 38.42 52.65
N ASN A 288 -38.97 38.46 51.38
CA ASN A 288 -40.07 39.33 50.94
C ASN A 288 -41.43 38.83 51.44
N SER A 289 -41.65 37.51 51.50
CA SER A 289 -42.84 36.92 52.15
C SER A 289 -42.91 37.28 53.65
N GLN A 290 -41.78 37.23 54.36
CA GLN A 290 -41.70 37.68 55.77
C GLN A 290 -42.03 39.18 55.89
N LYS A 291 -41.45 40.04 55.05
CA LYS A 291 -41.76 41.49 55.04
C LYS A 291 -43.25 41.76 54.76
N ILE A 292 -43.85 41.06 53.80
CA ILE A 292 -45.30 41.17 53.49
C ILE A 292 -46.15 40.76 54.69
N ASN A 293 -45.79 39.68 55.40
CA ASN A 293 -46.52 39.27 56.61
C ASN A 293 -46.39 40.29 57.75
N SER A 294 -45.22 40.91 57.94
CA SER A 294 -45.05 42.01 58.90
C SER A 294 -45.89 43.24 58.53
N VAL A 295 -45.92 43.65 57.25
CA VAL A 295 -46.77 44.75 56.77
C VAL A 295 -48.26 44.42 56.90
N LYS A 296 -48.66 43.16 56.68
CA LYS A 296 -50.05 42.71 56.91
C LYS A 296 -50.44 42.81 58.38
N LYS A 297 -49.52 42.52 59.31
CA LYS A 297 -49.74 42.70 60.75
C LYS A 297 -49.92 44.17 61.11
N THR A 298 -48.99 45.05 60.72
CA THR A 298 -49.08 46.48 61.05
C THR A 298 -50.29 47.16 60.41
N LEU A 299 -50.71 46.73 59.21
CA LEU A 299 -51.96 47.18 58.59
C LEU A 299 -53.20 46.76 59.39
N SER A 300 -53.20 45.56 59.98
CA SER A 300 -54.31 45.10 60.83
C SER A 300 -54.36 45.82 62.17
N GLU A 301 -53.21 46.16 62.74
CA GLU A 301 -53.07 46.96 63.96
C GLU A 301 -53.57 48.40 63.72
N LEU A 302 -53.07 49.04 62.66
CA LEU A 302 -53.50 50.39 62.24
C LEU A 302 -55.00 50.47 61.95
N LYS A 303 -55.60 49.43 61.35
CA LYS A 303 -57.05 49.35 61.13
C LYS A 303 -57.83 49.27 62.44
N ASN A 304 -57.33 48.53 63.43
CA ASN A 304 -57.96 48.41 64.75
C ASN A 304 -57.90 49.75 65.51
N ASP A 305 -56.75 50.42 65.49
CA ASP A 305 -56.61 51.75 66.09
C ASP A 305 -57.48 52.80 65.36
N PHE A 306 -57.58 52.76 64.03
CA PHE A 306 -58.48 53.65 63.29
C PHE A 306 -59.95 53.48 63.70
N ASN A 307 -60.44 52.24 63.83
CA ASN A 307 -61.79 51.96 64.33
C ASN A 307 -61.99 52.54 65.74
N LYS A 308 -61.07 52.24 66.67
CA LYS A 308 -61.06 52.75 68.05
C LYS A 308 -61.01 54.28 68.13
N HIS A 309 -60.32 54.94 67.20
CA HIS A 309 -60.32 56.40 67.08
C HIS A 309 -61.64 56.95 66.52
N THR A 310 -62.29 56.22 65.61
CA THR A 310 -63.63 56.55 65.09
C THR A 310 -64.68 56.45 66.19
N ASP A 311 -64.69 55.38 66.99
CA ASP A 311 -65.61 55.20 68.12
C ASP A 311 -65.45 56.32 69.17
N ARG A 312 -64.20 56.69 69.49
CA ARG A 312 -63.89 57.82 70.39
C ARG A 312 -64.37 59.15 69.81
N PHE A 313 -64.24 59.37 68.51
CA PHE A 313 -64.72 60.58 67.85
C PHE A 313 -66.25 60.67 67.88
N LEU A 314 -66.97 59.57 67.64
CA LEU A 314 -68.42 59.50 67.76
C LEU A 314 -68.91 59.77 69.19
N SER A 315 -68.21 59.24 70.21
CA SER A 315 -68.51 59.59 71.62
C SER A 315 -68.36 61.08 71.87
N LEU A 316 -67.24 61.68 71.44
CA LEU A 316 -66.93 63.10 71.63
C LEU A 316 -67.93 64.03 70.92
N GLU A 317 -68.41 63.69 69.72
CA GLU A 317 -69.46 64.48 69.06
C GLU A 317 -70.81 64.30 69.76
N SER A 318 -71.10 63.13 70.36
CA SER A 318 -72.27 62.96 71.25
C SER A 318 -72.15 63.83 72.51
N ASP A 319 -70.95 63.90 73.11
CA ASP A 319 -70.70 64.70 74.32
C ASP A 319 -70.72 66.19 74.02
N ARG A 320 -70.21 66.61 72.86
CA ARG A 320 -70.40 67.95 72.30
C ARG A 320 -71.88 68.28 72.13
N ALA A 321 -72.69 67.36 71.60
CA ALA A 321 -74.13 67.57 71.47
C ALA A 321 -74.85 67.69 72.83
N LYS A 322 -74.39 66.99 73.88
CA LYS A 322 -74.85 67.18 75.27
C LYS A 322 -74.46 68.57 75.79
N VAL A 323 -73.20 68.98 75.62
CA VAL A 323 -72.70 70.31 76.03
C VAL A 323 -73.47 71.43 75.31
N MET A 324 -73.73 71.31 74.01
CA MET A 324 -74.52 72.29 73.25
C MET A 324 -75.94 72.43 73.80
N LYS A 325 -76.62 71.33 74.14
CA LYS A 325 -77.95 71.38 74.79
C LYS A 325 -77.90 72.12 76.13
N THR A 326 -76.88 71.85 76.96
CA THR A 326 -76.66 72.55 78.24
C THR A 326 -76.37 74.04 78.05
N VAL A 327 -75.59 74.41 77.03
CA VAL A 327 -75.29 75.81 76.68
C VAL A 327 -76.55 76.54 76.19
N THR A 328 -77.40 75.92 75.36
CA THR A 328 -78.69 76.49 74.98
C THR A 328 -79.59 76.71 76.21
N PHE A 329 -79.74 75.69 77.06
CA PHE A 329 -80.53 75.80 78.30
C PHE A 329 -80.00 76.89 79.25
N ALA A 330 -78.69 77.04 79.39
CA ALA A 330 -78.07 78.11 80.17
C ALA A 330 -78.37 79.51 79.58
N ASN A 331 -78.40 79.64 78.25
CA ASN A 331 -78.82 80.87 77.58
C ASN A 331 -80.32 81.16 77.78
N ASP A 332 -81.19 80.14 77.79
CA ASP A 332 -82.63 80.28 78.09
C ASP A 332 -82.92 80.63 79.55
N LEU A 333 -82.04 80.23 80.48
CA LEU A 333 -82.08 80.66 81.88
C LEU A 333 -81.60 82.10 82.08
N LYS A 334 -80.65 82.59 81.27
CA LYS A 334 -80.07 83.94 81.39
C LYS A 334 -81.11 85.07 81.50
N PRO A 335 -82.15 85.19 80.63
CA PRO A 335 -83.18 86.22 80.79
C PRO A 335 -84.09 85.98 82.00
N LYS A 336 -84.33 84.72 82.39
CA LYS A 336 -85.15 84.38 83.57
C LYS A 336 -84.46 84.82 84.86
N VAL A 337 -83.15 84.53 84.98
CA VAL A 337 -82.31 84.97 86.11
C VAL A 337 -82.14 86.50 86.12
N TYR A 338 -82.01 87.14 84.95
CA TYR A 338 -81.98 88.60 84.86
C TYR A 338 -83.29 89.26 85.34
N ASN A 339 -84.45 88.73 84.92
CA ASN A 339 -85.75 89.20 85.39
C ASN A 339 -85.93 88.98 86.89
N LEU A 340 -85.61 87.77 87.38
CA LEU A 340 -85.66 87.46 88.82
C LEU A 340 -84.77 88.40 89.64
N LYS A 341 -83.55 88.70 89.18
CA LYS A 341 -82.66 89.68 89.81
C LYS A 341 -83.29 91.08 89.82
N LYS A 342 -83.87 91.52 88.70
CA LYS A 342 -84.56 92.82 88.57
C LYS A 342 -85.76 92.93 89.52
N ASP A 343 -86.50 91.84 89.73
CA ASP A 343 -87.64 91.81 90.65
C ASP A 343 -87.20 91.72 92.12
N PHE A 344 -86.10 91.04 92.45
CA PHE A 344 -85.49 91.16 93.77
C PHE A 344 -85.02 92.59 94.07
N SER A 345 -84.37 93.28 93.13
CA SER A 345 -83.99 94.70 93.29
C SER A 345 -85.19 95.67 93.32
N ARG A 346 -86.41 95.21 93.01
CA ARG A 346 -87.67 95.95 93.25
C ARG A 346 -88.27 95.64 94.62
N LEU A 347 -88.09 94.42 95.11
CA LEU A 347 -88.55 93.97 96.43
C LEU A 347 -87.68 94.52 97.57
N GLU A 348 -86.37 94.63 97.34
CA GLU A 348 -85.37 95.16 98.29
C GLU A 348 -85.77 96.51 98.93
N PRO A 349 -86.11 97.58 98.18
CA PRO A 349 -86.56 98.84 98.79
C PRO A 349 -87.91 98.72 99.52
N LEU A 350 -88.81 97.81 99.10
CA LEU A 350 -90.09 97.58 99.78
C LEU A 350 -89.90 96.87 101.13
N VAL A 351 -88.97 95.91 101.21
CA VAL A 351 -88.59 95.25 102.47
C VAL A 351 -87.87 96.21 103.39
N ASN A 352 -87.03 97.11 102.85
CA ASN A 352 -86.37 98.16 103.64
C ASN A 352 -87.36 99.19 104.21
N ASP A 353 -88.35 99.67 103.43
CA ASP A 353 -89.44 100.52 103.94
C ASP A 353 -90.25 99.79 105.03
N LEU A 354 -90.66 98.55 104.78
CA LEU A 354 -91.41 97.76 105.75
C LEU A 354 -90.62 97.57 107.06
N THR A 355 -89.32 97.31 106.97
CA THR A 355 -88.43 97.18 108.13
C THR A 355 -88.32 98.50 108.90
N LEU A 356 -88.17 99.63 108.22
CA LEU A 356 -88.16 100.96 108.85
C LEU A 356 -89.52 101.31 109.50
N ARG A 357 -90.63 100.92 108.88
CA ARG A 357 -91.98 101.10 109.44
C ARG A 357 -92.23 100.23 110.67
N ILE A 358 -91.75 98.98 110.68
CA ILE A 358 -91.77 98.11 111.87
C ILE A 358 -90.88 98.71 112.96
N GLY A 359 -89.68 99.21 112.64
CA GLY A 359 -88.79 99.87 113.60
C GLY A 359 -89.41 101.12 114.24
N ARG A 360 -90.11 101.95 113.46
CA ARG A 360 -90.92 103.06 113.98
C ARG A 360 -92.03 102.54 114.91
N LEU A 361 -92.84 101.58 114.45
CA LEU A 361 -93.94 101.01 115.24
C LEU A 361 -93.47 100.42 116.58
N VAL A 362 -92.33 99.72 116.60
CA VAL A 362 -91.69 99.21 117.83
C VAL A 362 -91.25 100.35 118.74
N THR A 363 -90.72 101.44 118.18
CA THR A 363 -90.34 102.64 118.94
C THR A 363 -91.56 103.34 119.54
N ASP A 364 -92.64 103.47 118.77
CA ASP A 364 -93.92 104.04 119.21
C ASP A 364 -94.55 103.17 120.32
N LEU A 365 -94.48 101.84 120.20
CA LEU A 365 -94.97 100.90 121.23
C LEU A 365 -94.13 100.97 122.51
N LEU A 366 -92.80 101.02 122.42
CA LEU A 366 -91.91 101.22 123.58
C LEU A 366 -92.14 102.59 124.25
N GLN A 367 -92.54 103.60 123.49
CA GLN A 367 -92.94 104.91 124.04
C GLN A 367 -94.30 104.84 124.74
N ARG A 368 -95.29 104.13 124.17
CA ARG A 368 -96.57 103.84 124.83
C ARG A 368 -96.39 103.02 126.11
N GLU A 369 -95.47 102.05 126.13
CA GLU A 369 -95.15 101.26 127.32
C GLU A 369 -94.62 102.15 128.46
N LYS A 370 -93.73 103.11 128.16
CA LYS A 370 -93.28 104.12 129.13
C LYS A 370 -94.40 105.05 129.60
N GLU A 371 -95.29 105.47 128.70
CA GLU A 371 -96.47 106.26 129.08
C GLU A 371 -97.40 105.49 130.02
N ILE A 372 -97.63 104.19 129.76
CA ILE A 372 -98.41 103.30 130.63
C ILE A 372 -97.72 103.11 131.99
N ALA A 373 -96.40 102.90 132.01
CA ALA A 373 -95.63 102.79 133.25
C ALA A 373 -95.72 104.06 134.11
N PHE A 374 -95.57 105.25 133.50
CA PHE A 374 -95.70 106.54 134.18
C PHE A 374 -97.13 106.84 134.65
N LEU A 375 -98.15 106.40 133.89
CA LEU A 375 -99.55 106.49 134.33
C LEU A 375 -99.82 105.55 135.51
N ASN A 376 -99.26 104.33 135.51
CA ASN A 376 -99.35 103.41 136.65
C ASN A 376 -98.62 103.96 137.88
N GLU A 377 -97.46 104.60 137.73
CA GLU A 377 -96.76 105.32 138.80
C GLU A 377 -97.64 106.44 139.40
N LYS A 378 -98.28 107.25 138.55
CA LYS A 378 -99.24 108.27 139.02
C LYS A 378 -100.47 107.67 139.71
N ILE A 379 -100.99 106.53 139.25
CA ILE A 379 -102.09 105.82 139.90
C ILE A 379 -101.64 105.26 141.26
N SER A 380 -100.41 104.76 141.38
CA SER A 380 -99.80 104.35 142.65
C SER A 380 -99.72 105.53 143.62
N ASN A 381 -99.18 106.67 143.18
CA ASN A 381 -99.05 107.87 144.01
C ASN A 381 -100.42 108.45 144.43
N LEU A 382 -101.42 108.43 143.54
CA LEU A 382 -102.81 108.77 143.90
C LEU A 382 -103.45 107.75 144.85
N THR A 383 -103.00 106.49 144.85
CA THR A 383 -103.45 105.46 145.80
C THR A 383 -102.83 105.67 147.17
N ILE A 384 -101.56 106.11 147.24
CA ILE A 384 -100.89 106.54 148.48
C ILE A 384 -101.59 107.77 149.06
N VAL A 385 -101.79 108.84 148.27
CA VAL A 385 -102.53 110.05 148.71
C VAL A 385 -103.97 109.71 149.12
N ARG A 386 -104.62 108.72 148.51
CA ARG A 386 -105.93 108.22 148.94
C ARG A 386 -105.88 107.48 150.28
N ALA A 387 -104.77 106.82 150.62
CA ALA A 387 -104.54 106.25 151.94
C ALA A 387 -104.26 107.33 152.98
N GLU A 388 -103.42 108.33 152.66
CA GLU A 388 -103.15 109.50 153.53
C GLU A 388 -104.42 110.32 153.82
N ILE A 389 -105.29 110.52 152.83
CA ILE A 389 -106.60 111.16 153.00
C ILE A 389 -107.55 110.30 153.86
N LYS A 390 -107.36 108.97 153.89
CA LYS A 390 -108.09 108.09 154.80
C LYS A 390 -107.54 108.18 156.23
N ASP A 391 -106.22 108.16 156.41
CA ASP A 391 -105.58 108.34 157.72
C ASP A 391 -105.95 109.70 158.34
N MET A 392 -105.80 110.80 157.61
CA MET A 392 -106.23 112.13 158.07
C MET A 392 -107.73 112.19 158.40
N LYS A 393 -108.57 111.41 157.71
CA LYS A 393 -110.00 111.35 158.01
C LYS A 393 -110.27 110.58 159.31
N ASP A 394 -109.59 109.46 159.50
CA ASP A 394 -109.72 108.63 160.69
C ASP A 394 -109.09 109.34 161.94
N GLU A 395 -108.07 110.17 161.72
CA GLU A 395 -107.46 111.07 162.72
C GLU A 395 -108.39 112.25 163.08
N ILE A 396 -109.07 112.87 162.11
CA ILE A 396 -110.09 113.91 162.36
C ILE A 396 -111.24 113.37 163.23
N THR A 397 -111.66 112.11 163.05
CA THR A 397 -112.66 111.51 163.96
C THR A 397 -112.15 111.39 165.39
N HIS A 398 -110.85 111.18 165.62
CA HIS A 398 -110.28 111.09 166.97
C HIS A 398 -110.24 112.45 167.71
N ILE A 399 -110.35 113.56 166.99
CA ILE A 399 -110.46 114.92 167.56
C ILE A 399 -111.91 115.24 168.00
N SER A 400 -112.90 114.44 167.59
CA SER A 400 -114.34 114.71 167.80
C SER A 400 -114.98 113.95 168.97
N ASP A 401 -114.25 113.06 169.66
CA ASP A 401 -114.81 112.06 170.60
C ASP A 401 -114.15 112.12 172.01
N MET A 402 -113.68 113.30 172.45
CA MET A 402 -113.18 113.52 173.83
C MET A 402 -113.60 114.90 174.41
N ASP A 403 -114.91 115.11 174.49
CA ASP A 403 -115.56 115.82 175.61
C ASP A 403 -115.95 114.78 176.70
#